data_AF-A0A935VGD0-F1
#
_entry.id   AF-A0A935VGD0-F1
#
_cell.length_a   1.000
_cell.length_b   1.000
_cell.length_c   1.000
_cell.angle_alpha   90.00
_cell.angle_beta   90.00
_cell.angle_gamma   90.00
#
_symmetry.space_group_name_H-M   'P 1'
#
loop_
_entity.id
_entity.type
_entity.pdbx_description
1 polymer ?
#
loop_
_entity_poly.entity_id
_entity_poly.type
_entity_poly.pdbx_seq_one_letter_code
_entity_poly.pdbx_strand_id
1 'polypeptide(L)'
;MRDYMLVILFAVLMLACSNVEKPQKAEIDFNLLPCDLVDQTIMAKMLGHSVVDIIFQTGTNDAKTKVCTYYKKLETTSTPLLYVTLEKNTDTLTNNYEVFFKDLISAGIAGGNDVPKYDHFPDKRFKAIYSHDREAFHQVLVDVDNQYLLTLEYDTSLTKGKDNFAFAAELVEAFLFRNNGRQ
;
A
#
# COMPACT_ATOMS: atom_id res chain seq x y z
N MET A 1 -24.78 -34.87 -40.63
CA MET A 1 -23.82 -34.50 -39.56
C MET A 1 -23.18 -33.14 -39.87
N ARG A 2 -23.98 -32.07 -40.02
CA ARG A 2 -23.44 -30.72 -40.30
C ARG A 2 -24.20 -29.57 -39.64
N ASP A 3 -25.16 -29.88 -38.76
CA ASP A 3 -26.06 -28.86 -38.18
C ASP A 3 -26.01 -28.80 -36.64
N TYR A 4 -25.28 -29.71 -35.97
CA TYR A 4 -25.13 -29.69 -34.51
C TYR A 4 -23.81 -29.06 -34.02
N MET A 5 -22.90 -28.72 -34.93
CA MET A 5 -21.58 -28.21 -34.56
C MET A 5 -21.56 -26.68 -34.37
N LEU A 6 -22.61 -25.97 -34.78
CA LEU A 6 -22.68 -24.51 -34.69
C LEU A 6 -23.32 -24.00 -33.38
N VAL A 7 -24.17 -24.82 -32.74
CA VAL A 7 -24.92 -24.40 -31.55
C VAL A 7 -24.08 -24.47 -30.28
N ILE A 8 -23.09 -25.38 -30.24
CA ILE A 8 -22.22 -25.53 -29.06
C ILE A 8 -21.13 -24.43 -29.01
N LEU A 9 -20.75 -23.86 -30.15
CA LEU A 9 -19.73 -22.81 -30.20
C LEU A 9 -20.23 -21.46 -29.65
N PHE A 10 -21.55 -21.18 -29.70
CA PHE A 10 -22.12 -19.94 -29.18
C PHE A 10 -22.40 -19.96 -27.67
N ALA A 11 -22.58 -21.13 -27.06
CA ALA A 11 -22.77 -21.26 -25.62
C ALA A 11 -21.46 -21.07 -24.82
N VAL A 12 -20.30 -21.28 -25.43
CA VAL A 12 -19.00 -21.17 -24.76
C VAL A 12 -18.43 -19.75 -24.78
N LEU A 13 -18.85 -18.89 -25.71
CA LEU A 13 -18.39 -17.48 -25.76
C LEU A 13 -19.11 -16.54 -24.78
N MET A 14 -20.22 -16.95 -24.18
CA MET A 14 -21.01 -16.11 -23.26
C MET A 14 -20.60 -16.25 -21.78
N LEU A 15 -19.65 -17.14 -21.44
CA LEU A 15 -19.22 -17.40 -20.06
C LEU A 15 -17.82 -16.86 -19.72
N ALA A 16 -17.15 -16.19 -20.66
CA ALA A 16 -15.79 -15.67 -20.46
C ALA A 16 -15.71 -14.15 -20.26
N CYS A 17 -16.83 -13.47 -20.02
CA CYS A 17 -16.81 -12.23 -19.27
C CYS A 17 -16.96 -12.58 -17.79
N SER A 18 -15.93 -13.21 -17.23
CA SER A 18 -15.71 -13.14 -15.80
C SER A 18 -15.72 -11.65 -15.47
N ASN A 19 -16.80 -11.21 -14.82
CA ASN A 19 -16.84 -9.95 -14.10
C ASN A 19 -15.69 -10.04 -13.10
N VAL A 20 -14.50 -9.60 -13.50
CA VAL A 20 -13.46 -9.20 -12.58
C VAL A 20 -14.08 -8.01 -11.88
N GLU A 21 -14.78 -8.28 -10.77
CA GLU A 21 -15.25 -7.25 -9.86
C GLU A 21 -14.04 -6.38 -9.57
N LYS A 22 -14.09 -5.13 -10.03
CA LYS A 22 -13.03 -4.18 -9.75
C LYS A 22 -12.89 -4.13 -8.22
N PRO A 23 -11.66 -4.22 -7.68
CA PRO A 23 -11.46 -4.14 -6.24
C PRO A 23 -12.16 -2.89 -5.72
N GLN A 24 -13.07 -3.08 -4.77
CA GLN A 24 -13.80 -1.98 -4.17
C GLN A 24 -12.85 -1.25 -3.23
N LYS A 25 -12.72 0.06 -3.43
CA LYS A 25 -11.95 0.92 -2.52
C LYS A 25 -12.49 0.77 -1.10
N ALA A 26 -11.62 0.49 -0.15
CA ALA A 26 -11.98 0.41 1.25
C ALA A 26 -12.30 1.82 1.77
N GLU A 27 -13.44 1.96 2.45
CA GLU A 27 -13.69 3.12 3.29
C GLU A 27 -12.79 3.01 4.52
N ILE A 28 -11.92 4.01 4.72
CA ILE A 28 -11.00 4.03 5.85
C ILE A 28 -11.73 4.54 7.10
N ASP A 29 -11.93 3.65 8.08
CA ASP A 29 -12.40 4.04 9.41
C ASP A 29 -11.23 4.49 10.28
N PHE A 30 -11.11 5.80 10.50
CA PHE A 30 -10.08 6.38 11.36
C PHE A 30 -10.23 6.01 12.84
N ASN A 31 -11.23 5.22 13.25
CA ASN A 31 -11.25 4.63 14.59
C ASN A 31 -10.36 3.40 14.71
N LEU A 32 -10.03 2.74 13.59
CA LEU A 32 -9.12 1.60 13.53
C LEU A 32 -7.65 2.05 13.47
N LEU A 33 -6.72 1.18 13.88
CA LEU A 33 -5.30 1.40 13.62
C LEU A 33 -4.98 1.03 12.16
N PRO A 34 -3.93 1.58 11.55
CA PRO A 34 -3.58 1.23 10.17
C PRO A 34 -3.30 -0.27 9.99
N CYS A 35 -2.81 -0.95 11.03
CA CYS A 35 -2.57 -2.40 11.01
C CYS A 35 -3.85 -3.23 11.04
N ASP A 36 -4.98 -2.65 11.42
CA ASP A 36 -6.29 -3.33 11.42
C ASP A 36 -6.95 -3.25 10.04
N LEU A 37 -6.43 -2.41 9.14
CA LEU A 37 -6.96 -2.25 7.78
C LEU A 37 -6.66 -3.45 6.88
N VAL A 38 -5.68 -4.28 7.25
CA VAL A 38 -5.22 -5.42 6.46
C VAL A 38 -5.15 -6.68 7.32
N ASP A 39 -5.62 -7.79 6.75
CA ASP A 39 -5.48 -9.10 7.38
C ASP A 39 -3.99 -9.42 7.64
N GLN A 40 -3.68 -9.84 8.87
CA GLN A 40 -2.31 -10.10 9.32
C GLN A 40 -1.65 -11.25 8.55
N THR A 41 -2.43 -12.22 8.06
CA THR A 41 -1.94 -13.32 7.21
C THR A 41 -1.55 -12.83 5.83
N ILE A 42 -2.36 -11.94 5.24
CA ILE A 42 -2.04 -11.29 3.97
C ILE A 42 -0.75 -10.47 4.13
N MET A 43 -0.67 -9.65 5.17
CA MET A 43 0.49 -8.80 5.41
C MET A 43 1.77 -9.64 5.63
N ALA A 44 1.70 -10.69 6.45
CA ALA A 44 2.85 -11.55 6.68
C ALA A 44 3.36 -12.22 5.40
N LYS A 45 2.44 -12.72 4.56
CA LYS A 45 2.79 -13.31 3.27
C LYS A 45 3.47 -12.29 2.34
N MET A 46 2.94 -11.06 2.27
CA MET A 46 3.52 -9.99 1.46
C MET A 46 4.93 -9.63 1.92
N LEU A 47 5.13 -9.54 3.23
CA LEU A 47 6.44 -9.30 3.85
C LEU A 47 7.38 -10.52 3.75
N GLY A 48 6.95 -11.63 3.16
CA GLY A 48 7.77 -12.83 2.96
C GLY A 48 8.04 -13.63 4.25
N HIS A 49 7.15 -13.52 5.23
CA HIS A 49 7.28 -14.13 6.54
C HIS A 49 6.03 -14.92 6.94
N SER A 50 6.17 -15.79 7.94
CA SER A 50 5.01 -16.41 8.59
C SER A 50 4.36 -15.42 9.56
N VAL A 51 3.06 -15.57 9.81
CA VAL A 51 2.33 -14.77 10.81
C VAL A 51 2.99 -14.86 12.20
N VAL A 52 3.55 -16.02 12.55
CA VAL A 52 4.23 -16.22 13.85
C VAL A 52 5.58 -15.52 13.95
N ASP A 53 6.15 -15.14 12.81
CA ASP A 53 7.44 -14.44 12.69
C ASP A 53 7.26 -12.92 12.62
N ILE A 54 6.01 -12.44 12.61
CA ILE A 54 5.70 -11.01 12.61
C ILE A 54 5.04 -10.65 13.93
N ILE A 55 5.49 -9.54 14.51
CA ILE A 55 4.77 -8.84 15.56
C ILE A 55 4.39 -7.46 15.04
N PHE A 56 3.25 -6.93 15.46
CA PHE A 56 2.89 -5.54 15.21
C PHE A 56 2.89 -4.77 16.53
N GLN A 57 3.30 -3.52 16.50
CA GLN A 57 3.24 -2.61 17.64
C GLN A 57 2.66 -1.27 17.21
N THR A 58 1.82 -0.70 18.06
CA THR A 58 1.29 0.64 17.88
C THR A 58 2.26 1.64 18.49
N GLY A 59 2.68 2.63 17.71
CA GLY A 59 3.55 3.72 18.19
C GLY A 59 2.76 4.94 18.65
N THR A 60 1.85 5.42 17.80
CA THR A 60 1.04 6.63 18.02
C THR A 60 -0.41 6.29 17.71
N ASN A 61 -1.34 6.73 18.57
CA ASN A 61 -2.76 6.54 18.37
C ASN A 61 -3.50 7.73 18.99
N ASP A 62 -3.59 8.82 18.23
CA ASP A 62 -4.30 10.02 18.64
C ASP A 62 -5.38 10.40 17.61
N ALA A 63 -6.06 11.52 17.86
CA ALA A 63 -7.20 11.96 17.08
C ALA A 63 -6.85 12.43 15.65
N LYS A 64 -5.56 12.60 15.33
CA LYS A 64 -5.06 13.11 14.05
C LYS A 64 -4.07 12.17 13.38
N THR A 65 -3.32 11.39 14.15
CA THR A 65 -2.26 10.53 13.65
C THR A 65 -2.34 9.15 14.28
N LYS A 66 -2.22 8.13 13.43
CA LYS A 66 -2.12 6.74 13.86
C LYS A 66 -0.94 6.08 13.19
N VAL A 67 -0.14 5.38 13.99
CA VAL A 67 1.09 4.73 13.56
C VAL A 67 1.10 3.30 14.08
N CYS A 68 1.30 2.36 13.17
CA CYS A 68 1.65 0.99 13.51
C CYS A 68 2.92 0.58 12.77
N THR A 69 3.62 -0.38 13.37
CA THR A 69 4.86 -0.92 12.81
C THR A 69 4.78 -2.44 12.85
N TYR A 70 5.06 -3.07 11.71
CA TYR A 70 5.29 -4.49 11.59
C TYR A 70 6.78 -4.77 11.78
N TYR A 71 7.10 -5.66 12.70
CA TYR A 71 8.46 -6.11 12.97
C TYR A 71 8.61 -7.60 12.67
N LYS A 72 9.79 -7.96 12.19
CA LYS A 72 10.26 -9.34 12.22
C LYS A 72 10.64 -9.71 13.65
N LYS A 73 10.02 -10.75 14.17
CA LYS A 73 10.37 -11.39 15.43
C LYS A 73 11.69 -12.14 15.25
N LEU A 74 12.72 -11.78 16.01
CA LEU A 74 13.90 -12.62 16.23
C LEU A 74 14.01 -12.92 17.73
N GLU A 75 14.81 -13.93 18.08
CA GLU A 75 14.95 -14.39 19.47
C GLU A 75 15.49 -13.31 20.42
N THR A 76 16.26 -12.35 19.92
CA THR A 76 16.97 -11.34 20.76
C THR A 76 16.65 -9.89 20.42
N THR A 77 16.28 -9.59 19.17
CA THR A 77 16.00 -8.21 18.70
C THR A 77 14.90 -8.24 17.65
N SER A 78 14.01 -7.25 17.65
CA SER A 78 12.99 -7.13 16.59
C SER A 78 13.46 -6.12 15.55
N THR A 79 13.34 -6.48 14.27
CA THR A 79 13.74 -5.60 13.15
C THR A 79 12.48 -5.03 12.51
N PRO A 80 12.33 -3.71 12.40
CA PRO A 80 11.20 -3.10 11.72
C PRO A 80 11.20 -3.49 10.23
N LEU A 81 10.03 -3.88 9.72
CA LEU A 81 9.83 -4.26 8.32
C LEU A 81 9.01 -3.23 7.57
N LEU A 82 7.95 -2.73 8.20
CA LEU A 82 7.02 -1.79 7.61
C LEU A 82 6.46 -0.86 8.68
N TYR A 83 6.63 0.44 8.49
CA TYR A 83 5.90 1.48 9.21
C TYR A 83 4.71 1.92 8.37
N VAL A 84 3.56 2.04 9.03
CA VAL A 84 2.32 2.51 8.42
C VAL A 84 1.80 3.64 9.27
N THR A 85 1.76 4.81 8.66
CA THR A 85 1.25 6.03 9.29
C THR A 85 0.02 6.49 8.52
N LEU A 86 -1.06 6.75 9.25
CA LEU A 86 -2.28 7.34 8.72
C LEU A 86 -2.52 8.67 9.43
N GLU A 87 -2.47 9.75 8.67
CA GLU A 87 -2.67 11.11 9.15
C GLU A 87 -3.98 11.65 8.60
N LYS A 88 -4.82 12.17 9.48
CA LYS A 88 -6.04 12.88 9.12
C LYS A 88 -5.68 14.28 8.64
N ASN A 89 -6.20 14.64 7.48
CA ASN A 89 -6.12 16.00 6.98
C ASN A 89 -6.94 16.93 7.89
N THR A 90 -6.29 17.64 8.80
CA THR A 90 -6.99 18.54 9.75
C THR A 90 -6.96 20.00 9.35
N ASP A 91 -6.23 20.37 8.30
CA ASP A 91 -6.04 21.76 7.88
C ASP A 91 -6.50 22.00 6.44
N THR A 92 -7.28 23.07 6.28
CA THR A 92 -7.71 23.67 5.01
C THR A 92 -6.55 24.19 4.14
N LEU A 93 -5.29 24.08 4.59
CA LEU A 93 -4.08 24.45 3.85
C LEU A 93 -3.50 23.28 3.01
N THR A 94 -3.91 22.04 3.28
CA THR A 94 -3.59 20.83 2.48
C THR A 94 -4.85 20.18 1.90
N ASN A 95 -5.85 20.98 1.54
CA ASN A 95 -6.98 20.50 0.71
C ASN A 95 -6.57 20.05 -0.70
N ASN A 96 -5.27 20.14 -1.01
CA ASN A 96 -4.74 19.75 -2.28
C ASN A 96 -3.41 18.99 -2.14
N TYR A 97 -3.49 17.69 -1.86
CA TYR A 97 -2.32 16.81 -1.90
C TYR A 97 -1.61 16.81 -3.26
N GLU A 98 -2.25 17.26 -4.33
CA GLU A 98 -1.59 17.41 -5.63
C GLU A 98 -0.51 18.49 -5.57
N VAL A 99 -0.79 19.63 -4.92
CA VAL A 99 0.19 20.71 -4.73
C VAL A 99 1.30 20.24 -3.79
N PHE A 100 0.93 19.62 -2.66
CA PHE A 100 1.89 19.06 -1.72
C PHE A 100 2.85 18.05 -2.38
N PHE A 101 2.32 17.10 -3.15
CA PHE A 101 3.14 16.11 -3.86
C PHE A 101 3.98 16.74 -4.96
N LYS A 102 3.43 17.72 -5.68
CA LYS A 102 4.19 18.49 -6.67
C LYS A 102 5.35 19.23 -6.02
N ASP A 103 5.13 19.84 -4.86
CA ASP A 103 6.15 20.57 -4.11
C ASP A 103 7.24 19.61 -3.61
N LEU A 104 6.88 18.41 -3.13
CA LEU A 104 7.85 17.38 -2.72
C LEU A 104 8.71 16.89 -3.89
N ILE A 105 8.09 16.60 -5.04
CA ILE A 105 8.81 16.19 -6.26
C ILE A 105 9.71 17.34 -6.74
N SER A 106 9.20 18.57 -6.73
CA SER A 106 9.92 19.76 -7.22
C SER A 106 11.04 20.21 -6.29
N ALA A 107 10.90 19.97 -4.99
CA ALA A 107 11.90 20.33 -3.99
C ALA A 107 13.23 19.65 -4.31
N GLY A 108 13.22 18.39 -4.77
CA GLY A 108 14.38 17.74 -5.40
C GLY A 108 15.71 17.89 -4.66
N ILE A 109 15.71 18.04 -3.33
CA ILE A 109 16.91 18.42 -2.59
C ILE A 109 17.79 17.19 -2.36
N ALA A 110 18.66 16.92 -3.33
CA ALA A 110 19.83 16.09 -3.14
C ALA A 110 20.81 16.79 -2.17
N GLY A 111 21.08 16.16 -1.03
CA GLY A 111 22.00 16.73 -0.04
C GLY A 111 22.27 15.85 1.18
N GLY A 112 22.36 14.52 1.01
CA GLY A 112 22.77 13.61 2.09
C GLY A 112 22.11 12.23 2.01
N ASN A 113 22.71 11.23 2.66
CA ASN A 113 22.30 9.82 2.62
C ASN A 113 20.90 9.51 3.22
N ASP A 114 20.13 10.52 3.62
CA ASP A 114 18.83 10.35 4.30
C ASP A 114 17.75 11.35 3.87
N VAL A 115 17.98 12.18 2.84
CA VAL A 115 16.93 13.07 2.32
C VAL A 115 16.13 12.31 1.25
N PRO A 116 14.82 12.06 1.45
CA PRO A 116 14.01 11.35 0.47
C PRO A 116 13.88 12.18 -0.81
N LYS A 117 14.21 11.56 -1.94
CA LYS A 117 13.88 12.08 -3.27
C LYS A 117 12.60 11.40 -3.75
N TYR A 118 11.61 12.21 -4.12
CA TYR A 118 10.32 11.71 -4.57
C TYR A 118 10.16 11.76 -6.09
N ASP A 119 9.62 10.67 -6.62
CA ASP A 119 9.18 10.53 -8.01
C ASP A 119 7.68 10.21 -8.07
N HIS A 120 7.14 10.30 -9.28
CA HIS A 120 5.75 9.91 -9.54
C HIS A 120 5.56 8.41 -9.32
N PHE A 121 4.45 8.04 -8.68
CA PHE A 121 4.05 6.64 -8.58
C PHE A 121 3.57 6.14 -9.97
N PRO A 122 4.07 5.00 -10.48
CA PRO A 122 3.72 4.54 -11.83
C PRO A 122 2.25 4.17 -12.00
N ASP A 123 1.62 3.63 -10.96
CA ASP A 123 0.23 3.20 -10.99
C ASP A 123 -0.73 4.36 -10.73
N LYS A 124 -1.38 4.83 -11.81
CA LYS A 124 -2.33 5.94 -11.79
C LYS A 124 -3.63 5.65 -11.01
N ARG A 125 -3.88 4.40 -10.61
CA ARG A 125 -5.00 4.07 -9.70
C ARG A 125 -4.81 4.71 -8.33
N PHE A 126 -3.56 4.97 -7.94
CA PHE A 126 -3.21 5.54 -6.66
C PHE A 126 -2.73 6.98 -6.87
N LYS A 127 -3.31 7.93 -6.12
CA LYS A 127 -2.78 9.29 -6.05
C LYS A 127 -1.61 9.27 -5.07
N ALA A 128 -0.43 8.92 -5.57
CA ALA A 128 0.73 8.63 -4.74
C ALA A 128 2.04 9.18 -5.33
N ILE A 129 3.04 9.31 -4.47
CA ILE A 129 4.44 9.53 -4.83
C ILE A 129 5.34 8.53 -4.09
N TYR A 130 6.50 8.24 -4.66
CA TYR A 130 7.42 7.23 -4.16
C TYR A 130 8.81 7.82 -3.94
N SER A 131 9.47 7.46 -2.84
CA SER A 131 10.86 7.80 -2.57
C SER A 131 11.76 6.57 -2.58
N HIS A 132 12.85 6.66 -3.33
CA HIS A 132 13.80 5.57 -3.57
C HIS A 132 15.20 5.77 -2.98
N ASP A 133 15.55 6.97 -2.51
CA ASP A 133 16.92 7.35 -2.14
C ASP A 133 17.27 7.19 -0.65
N ARG A 134 16.47 6.43 0.10
CA ARG A 134 16.73 6.15 1.51
C ARG A 134 17.39 4.78 1.67
N GLU A 135 18.50 4.74 2.42
CA GLU A 135 19.33 3.54 2.56
C GLU A 135 18.60 2.38 3.26
N ALA A 136 17.83 2.69 4.31
CA ALA A 136 17.16 1.69 5.15
C ALA A 136 15.71 1.38 4.74
N PHE A 137 14.96 2.39 4.25
CA PHE A 137 13.53 2.25 3.95
C PHE A 137 13.16 2.90 2.64
N HIS A 138 12.43 2.17 1.81
CA HIS A 138 11.65 2.77 0.73
C HIS A 138 10.39 3.42 1.31
N GLN A 139 9.86 4.47 0.65
CA GLN A 139 8.69 5.18 1.15
C GLN A 139 7.67 5.47 0.05
N VAL A 140 6.38 5.29 0.35
CA VAL A 140 5.27 5.69 -0.51
C VAL A 140 4.35 6.60 0.29
N LEU A 141 4.00 7.76 -0.29
CA LEU A 141 3.00 8.67 0.25
C LEU A 141 1.76 8.60 -0.63
N VAL A 142 0.60 8.35 -0.03
CA VAL A 142 -0.67 8.15 -0.75
C VAL A 142 -1.74 9.08 -0.21
N ASP A 143 -2.33 9.85 -1.11
CA ASP A 143 -3.54 10.61 -0.82
C ASP A 143 -4.76 9.69 -0.88
N VAL A 144 -5.48 9.62 0.23
CA VAL A 144 -6.75 8.93 0.33
C VAL A 144 -7.90 9.94 0.44
N ASP A 145 -8.57 10.15 -0.71
CA ASP A 145 -9.80 10.96 -0.84
C ASP A 145 -9.66 12.42 -0.38
N ASN A 146 -8.46 12.99 -0.42
CA ASN A 146 -8.11 14.28 0.20
C ASN A 146 -8.40 14.35 1.71
N GLN A 147 -8.72 13.23 2.35
CA GLN A 147 -9.07 13.14 3.77
C GLN A 147 -7.91 12.62 4.61
N TYR A 148 -7.08 11.75 4.05
CA TYR A 148 -5.98 11.12 4.77
C TYR A 148 -4.70 11.09 3.94
N LEU A 149 -3.57 11.19 4.61
CA LEU A 149 -2.27 10.83 4.08
C LEU A 149 -1.88 9.47 4.65
N LEU A 150 -1.78 8.47 3.78
CA LEU A 150 -1.22 7.16 4.11
C LEU A 150 0.25 7.14 3.72
N THR A 151 1.12 6.95 4.70
CA THR A 151 2.56 6.81 4.53
C THR A 151 2.96 5.37 4.81
N LEU A 152 3.60 4.74 3.83
CA LEU A 152 4.14 3.39 3.92
C LEU A 152 5.67 3.46 3.82
N GLU A 153 6.39 3.11 4.88
CA GLU A 153 7.86 3.01 4.87
C GLU A 153 8.28 1.57 5.09
N TYR A 154 8.91 0.93 4.10
CA TYR A 154 9.23 -0.50 4.14
C TYR A 154 10.72 -0.77 3.92
N ASP A 155 11.24 -1.74 4.65
CA ASP A 155 12.66 -2.07 4.68
C ASP A 155 13.15 -2.48 3.28
N THR A 156 14.30 -1.94 2.85
CA THR A 156 14.84 -2.16 1.49
C THR A 156 15.21 -3.62 1.22
N SER A 157 15.35 -4.47 2.26
CA SER A 157 15.58 -5.90 2.07
C SER A 157 14.37 -6.66 1.52
N LEU A 158 13.15 -6.12 1.68
CA LEU A 158 11.91 -6.75 1.22
C LEU A 158 11.80 -6.83 -0.31
N THR A 159 12.52 -5.95 -1.02
CA THR A 159 12.52 -5.81 -2.48
C THR A 159 13.81 -6.29 -3.14
N LYS A 160 14.75 -6.87 -2.38
CA LYS A 160 15.98 -7.46 -2.94
C LYS A 160 15.63 -8.54 -3.98
N GLY A 161 15.99 -8.29 -5.24
CA GLY A 161 15.72 -9.20 -6.36
C GLY A 161 14.26 -9.19 -6.86
N LYS A 162 13.46 -8.19 -6.46
CA LYS A 162 12.09 -7.98 -6.92
C LYS A 162 11.94 -6.62 -7.60
N ASP A 163 10.85 -6.46 -8.36
CA ASP A 163 10.42 -5.14 -8.81
C ASP A 163 9.85 -4.37 -7.62
N ASN A 164 10.58 -3.33 -7.22
CA ASN A 164 10.23 -2.50 -6.08
C ASN A 164 8.93 -1.70 -6.30
N PHE A 165 8.65 -1.25 -7.53
CA PHE A 165 7.39 -0.56 -7.83
C PHE A 165 6.20 -1.51 -7.76
N ALA A 166 6.36 -2.75 -8.24
CA ALA A 166 5.33 -3.77 -8.13
C ALA A 166 5.03 -4.07 -6.65
N PHE A 167 6.06 -4.24 -5.82
CA PHE A 167 5.87 -4.46 -4.39
C PHE A 167 5.20 -3.28 -3.69
N ALA A 168 5.60 -2.04 -4.02
CA ALA A 168 4.96 -0.84 -3.52
C ALA A 168 3.47 -0.78 -3.89
N ALA A 169 3.13 -1.13 -5.14
CA ALA A 169 1.76 -1.14 -5.61
C ALA A 169 0.91 -2.21 -4.89
N GLU A 170 1.46 -3.41 -4.67
CA GLU A 170 0.81 -4.46 -3.88
C GLU A 170 0.55 -4.00 -2.44
N LEU A 171 1.52 -3.35 -1.79
CA LEU A 171 1.36 -2.78 -0.46
C LEU A 171 0.24 -1.74 -0.41
N VAL A 172 0.26 -0.75 -1.31
CA VAL A 172 -0.79 0.28 -1.38
C VAL A 172 -2.15 -0.38 -1.61
N GLU A 173 -2.22 -1.37 -2.51
CA GLU A 173 -3.46 -2.09 -2.80
C GLU A 173 -3.99 -2.82 -1.56
N ALA A 174 -3.12 -3.48 -0.79
CA ALA A 174 -3.53 -4.19 0.43
C ALA A 174 -4.15 -3.25 1.48
N PHE A 175 -3.63 -2.04 1.66
CA PHE A 175 -4.16 -1.07 2.63
C PHE A 175 -5.40 -0.31 2.13
N LEU A 176 -5.51 -0.07 0.82
CA LEU A 176 -6.59 0.76 0.27
C LEU A 176 -7.76 -0.03 -0.31
N PHE A 177 -7.56 -1.29 -0.63
CA PHE A 177 -8.58 -2.12 -1.27
C PHE A 177 -8.75 -3.38 -0.44
N ARG A 178 -10.01 -3.71 -0.19
CA ARG A 178 -10.31 -5.03 0.34
C ARG A 178 -10.00 -6.01 -0.78
N ASN A 179 -9.03 -6.90 -0.54
CA ASN A 179 -9.00 -8.13 -1.31
C ASN A 179 -10.37 -8.77 -1.15
N ASN A 180 -11.09 -9.01 -2.26
CA ASN A 180 -12.42 -9.63 -2.28
C ASN A 180 -12.36 -11.11 -1.85
N GLY A 181 -11.66 -11.42 -0.77
CA GLY A 181 -11.73 -12.66 -0.01
C GLY A 181 -12.64 -12.46 1.18
N ARG A 182 -13.95 -12.36 0.95
CA ARG A 182 -14.90 -12.82 1.96
C ARG A 182 -14.55 -14.29 2.23
N GLN A 183 -14.01 -14.58 3.42
CA GLN A 183 -14.17 -15.90 4.03
C GLN A 183 -15.64 -16.11 4.35
#